data_AF-D0WAZ4-F1
#
_entry.id   AF-D0WAZ4-F1
#
_cell.length_a   1.000
_cell.length_b   1.000
_cell.length_c   1.000
_cell.angle_alpha   90.00
_cell.angle_beta   90.00
_cell.angle_gamma   90.00
#
_symmetry.space_group_name_H-M   'P 1'
#
loop_
_entity.id
_entity.type
_entity.pdbx_description
1 polymer ?
#
loop_
_entity_poly.entity_id
_entity_poly.type
_entity_poly.pdbx_seq_one_letter_code
_entity_poly.pdbx_strand_id
1 'polypeptide(L)'
;MKAVQAEGRGIIVYLRQEGRGIGLINKIRAYHLQDQGMDTVEANVALGLPVDARDFRLAQSIYEYLGIRSVKLLTNNPEKIQTLKDAGINVVERIPLHVGENLENERYLQTKADKLGHLMPE
;
A
#
# COMPACT_ATOMS: atom_id res chain seq x y z
N MET A 1 2.05 -9.85 -9.81
CA MET A 1 3.09 -10.85 -10.21
C MET A 1 3.48 -10.70 -11.67
N LYS A 2 2.53 -10.66 -12.61
CA LYS A 2 2.79 -10.52 -14.06
C LYS A 2 3.82 -9.44 -14.44
N ALA A 3 3.71 -8.22 -13.88
CA ALA A 3 4.66 -7.13 -14.16
C ALA A 3 6.12 -7.50 -13.81
N VAL A 4 6.34 -8.11 -12.63
CA VAL A 4 7.67 -8.55 -12.20
C VAL A 4 8.22 -9.67 -13.09
N GLN A 5 7.35 -10.56 -13.55
CA GLN A 5 7.72 -11.63 -14.48
C GLN A 5 8.08 -11.07 -15.87
N ALA A 6 7.32 -10.11 -16.38
CA ALA A 6 7.56 -9.48 -17.69
C ALA A 6 8.89 -8.72 -17.73
N GLU A 7 9.28 -8.10 -16.61
CA GLU A 7 10.60 -7.44 -16.46
C GLU A 7 11.77 -8.45 -16.47
N GLY A 8 11.51 -9.75 -16.29
CA GLY A 8 12.52 -10.81 -16.24
C GLY A 8 13.35 -10.85 -14.94
N ARG A 9 13.38 -9.76 -14.18
CA ARG A 9 14.04 -9.66 -12.87
C ARG A 9 13.27 -8.74 -11.93
N GLY A 10 12.92 -9.25 -10.75
CA GLY A 10 12.42 -8.43 -9.66
C GLY A 10 12.02 -9.26 -8.46
N ILE A 11 11.47 -8.59 -7.44
CA ILE A 11 11.08 -9.22 -6.18
C ILE A 11 9.70 -8.76 -5.74
N ILE A 12 9.02 -9.61 -4.97
CA ILE A 12 7.78 -9.26 -4.29
C ILE A 12 7.99 -9.52 -2.80
N VAL A 13 8.03 -8.45 -2.01
CA VAL A 13 8.09 -8.56 -0.55
C VAL A 13 6.67 -8.61 0.00
N TYR A 14 6.29 -9.79 0.51
CA TYR A 14 4.99 -10.00 1.13
C TYR A 14 5.07 -9.74 2.64
N LEU A 15 4.87 -8.49 3.05
CA LEU A 15 4.80 -8.12 4.47
C LEU A 15 3.43 -8.51 5.04
N ARG A 16 3.42 -9.35 6.10
CA ARG A 16 2.20 -9.81 6.79
C ARG A 16 1.64 -8.74 7.74
N GLN A 17 1.26 -7.59 7.21
CA GLN A 17 0.73 -6.44 7.96
C GLN A 17 -0.69 -6.09 7.51
N GLU A 18 -1.62 -7.02 7.77
CA GLU A 18 -3.02 -6.91 7.36
C GLU A 18 -3.71 -5.67 7.95
N GLY A 19 -4.64 -5.06 7.21
CA GLY A 19 -5.41 -3.90 7.67
C GLY A 19 -4.59 -2.64 7.93
N ARG A 20 -3.48 -2.41 7.22
CA ARG A 20 -2.51 -1.35 7.56
C ARG A 20 -1.90 -1.52 8.95
N GLY A 21 -1.63 -2.77 9.35
CA GLY A 21 -0.99 -3.10 10.62
C GLY A 21 -1.95 -3.24 11.81
N ILE A 22 -3.24 -2.89 11.66
CA ILE A 22 -4.24 -3.02 12.74
C ILE A 22 -4.74 -4.47 12.91
N GLY A 23 -4.43 -5.36 11.96
CA GLY A 23 -4.85 -6.75 11.96
C GLY A 23 -6.23 -7.01 11.36
N LEU A 24 -6.50 -8.28 11.05
CA LEU A 24 -7.72 -8.69 10.34
C LEU A 24 -9.01 -8.43 11.12
N ILE A 25 -9.02 -8.70 12.43
CA ILE A 25 -10.21 -8.51 13.27
C ILE A 25 -10.65 -7.03 13.27
N ASN A 26 -9.69 -6.12 13.42
CA ASN A 26 -9.96 -4.68 13.41
C ASN A 26 -10.35 -4.19 12.01
N LYS A 27 -9.80 -4.78 10.95
CA LYS A 27 -10.26 -4.50 9.58
C LYS A 27 -11.73 -4.87 9.38
N ILE A 28 -12.16 -6.03 9.91
CA ILE A 28 -13.57 -6.45 9.85
C ILE A 28 -14.46 -5.47 10.63
N ARG A 29 -14.03 -5.03 11.82
CA ARG A 29 -14.74 -4.00 12.60
C ARG A 29 -14.84 -2.66 11.85
N ALA A 30 -13.76 -2.25 11.19
CA ALA A 30 -13.75 -1.02 10.39
C ALA A 30 -14.68 -1.13 9.18
N TYR A 31 -14.81 -2.31 8.56
CA TYR A 31 -15.77 -2.55 7.48
C TYR A 31 -17.22 -2.42 7.97
N HIS A 32 -17.54 -2.95 9.15
CA HIS A 32 -18.87 -2.78 9.72
C HIS A 32 -19.27 -1.31 9.89
N LEU A 33 -18.32 -0.44 10.27
CA LEU A 33 -18.56 1.00 10.35
C LEU A 33 -18.64 1.67 8.98
N GLN A 34 -17.89 1.17 8.00
CA GLN A 34 -17.98 1.65 6.61
C GLN A 34 -19.32 1.32 5.96
N ASP A 35 -19.89 0.15 6.27
CA ASP A 35 -21.23 -0.23 5.83
C ASP A 35 -22.32 0.71 6.39
N GLN A 36 -22.01 1.43 7.47
CA GLN A 36 -22.87 2.47 8.07
C GLN A 36 -22.60 3.87 7.50
N GLY A 37 -21.72 3.99 6.50
CA GLY A 37 -21.44 5.22 5.77
C GLY A 37 -20.15 5.94 6.15
N MET A 38 -19.38 5.44 7.12
CA MET A 38 -18.05 6.01 7.43
C MET A 38 -17.06 5.71 6.31
N ASP A 39 -16.08 6.59 6.11
CA ASP A 39 -14.90 6.24 5.31
C ASP A 39 -13.87 5.45 6.12
N THR A 40 -12.79 5.00 5.46
CA THR A 40 -11.76 4.18 6.09
C THR A 40 -11.00 4.91 7.21
N VAL A 41 -10.83 6.24 7.11
CA VAL A 41 -10.14 7.04 8.13
C VAL A 41 -11.06 7.23 9.33
N GLU A 42 -12.31 7.63 9.07
CA GLU A 42 -13.34 7.82 10.10
C GLU A 42 -13.56 6.53 10.90
N ALA A 43 -13.69 5.39 10.23
CA ALA A 43 -13.87 4.09 10.87
C ALA A 43 -12.68 3.71 11.77
N ASN A 44 -11.45 3.95 11.34
CA ASN A 44 -10.26 3.67 12.17
C ASN A 44 -10.22 4.60 13.40
N VAL A 45 -10.49 5.89 13.22
CA VAL A 45 -10.52 6.86 14.33
C VAL A 45 -11.62 6.52 15.33
N ALA A 46 -12.82 6.15 14.87
CA ALA A 46 -13.93 5.72 15.71
C ALA A 46 -13.60 4.46 16.54
N LEU A 47 -12.73 3.58 16.02
CA LEU A 47 -12.23 2.40 16.73
C LEU A 47 -11.00 2.70 17.62
N GLY A 48 -10.53 3.95 17.70
CA GLY A 48 -9.32 4.31 18.43
C GLY A 48 -8.04 3.76 17.81
N LEU A 49 -8.06 3.48 16.50
CA LEU A 49 -6.96 2.87 15.77
C LEU A 49 -6.18 3.92 14.95
N PRO A 50 -4.86 3.74 14.78
CA PRO A 50 -4.10 4.56 13.85
C PRO A 50 -4.57 4.37 12.41
N VAL A 51 -4.46 5.42 11.60
CA VAL A 51 -4.78 5.37 10.17
C VAL A 51 -3.86 4.42 9.41
N ASP A 52 -2.60 4.33 9.85
CA ASP A 52 -1.58 3.41 9.36
C ASP A 52 -0.60 3.05 10.48
N ALA A 53 -0.45 1.75 10.77
CA ALA A 53 0.48 1.20 11.76
C ALA A 53 1.55 0.30 11.12
N ARG A 54 1.74 0.39 9.80
CA ARG A 54 2.70 -0.45 9.09
C ARG A 54 4.14 -0.06 9.42
N ASP A 55 5.00 -1.06 9.49
CA ASP A 55 6.45 -0.89 9.68
C ASP A 55 7.20 -1.44 8.46
N PHE A 56 7.74 -0.53 7.65
CA PHE A 56 8.48 -0.88 6.45
C PHE A 56 9.97 -1.14 6.68
N ARG A 57 10.48 -0.96 7.91
CA ARG A 57 11.88 -1.32 8.25
C ARG A 57 12.15 -2.81 8.05
N LEU A 58 11.11 -3.65 8.21
CA LEU A 58 11.20 -5.07 7.91
C LEU A 58 11.52 -5.34 6.43
N ALA A 59 10.97 -4.54 5.50
CA ALA A 59 11.33 -4.65 4.09
C ALA A 59 12.79 -4.24 3.83
N GLN A 60 13.28 -3.22 4.54
CA GLN A 60 14.68 -2.80 4.46
C GLN A 60 15.63 -3.92 4.94
N SER A 61 15.32 -4.60 6.06
CA SER A 61 16.12 -5.75 6.51
C SER A 61 16.13 -6.90 5.50
N ILE A 62 15.01 -7.15 4.81
CA ILE A 62 14.96 -8.14 3.72
C ILE A 62 15.86 -7.70 2.56
N TYR A 63 15.85 -6.42 2.20
CA TYR A 63 16.70 -5.89 1.13
C TYR A 63 18.18 -5.98 1.47
N GLU A 64 18.57 -5.66 2.70
CA GLU A 64 19.95 -5.80 3.18
C GLU A 64 20.42 -7.25 3.11
N TYR A 65 19.61 -8.19 3.60
CA TYR A 65 19.91 -9.62 3.53
C TYR A 65 20.09 -10.11 2.07
N LEU A 66 19.29 -9.59 1.14
CA LEU A 66 19.37 -9.91 -0.29
C LEU A 66 20.42 -9.08 -1.05
N GLY A 67 21.12 -8.16 -0.39
CA GLY A 67 22.12 -7.28 -1.01
C GLY A 67 21.53 -6.23 -1.98
N ILE A 68 20.26 -5.86 -1.82
CA ILE A 68 19.56 -4.90 -2.69
C ILE A 68 19.83 -3.47 -2.20
N ARG A 69 20.40 -2.64 -3.08
CA ARG A 69 20.82 -1.26 -2.75
C ARG A 69 19.89 -0.17 -3.28
N SER A 70 19.05 -0.50 -4.25
CA SER A 70 18.12 0.43 -4.89
C SER A 70 17.00 -0.35 -5.57
N VAL A 71 15.81 0.25 -5.63
CA VAL A 71 14.64 -0.38 -6.26
C VAL A 71 13.90 0.59 -7.17
N LYS A 72 13.39 0.07 -8.30
CA LYS A 72 12.29 0.68 -9.03
C LYS A 72 10.99 0.19 -8.39
N LEU A 73 10.22 1.10 -7.81
CA LEU A 73 9.07 0.75 -6.99
C LEU A 73 7.78 0.77 -7.83
N LEU A 74 7.13 -0.39 -7.94
CA LEU A 74 5.77 -0.51 -8.48
C LEU A 74 4.74 0.03 -7.48
N THR A 75 4.26 1.27 -7.68
CA THR A 75 3.21 1.86 -6.85
C THR A 75 2.49 3.04 -7.50
N ASN A 76 1.22 3.23 -7.13
CA ASN A 76 0.42 4.42 -7.46
C ASN A 76 0.26 5.36 -6.26
N ASN A 77 0.70 4.96 -5.06
CA ASN A 77 0.58 5.80 -3.88
C ASN A 77 1.90 6.59 -3.70
N PRO A 78 1.89 7.93 -3.85
CA PRO A 78 3.07 8.76 -3.65
C PRO A 78 3.56 8.78 -2.20
N GLU A 79 2.66 8.75 -1.21
CA GLU A 79 3.03 8.66 0.21
C GLU A 79 3.86 7.39 0.47
N LYS A 80 3.50 6.27 -0.17
CA LYS A 80 4.26 5.02 -0.05
C LYS A 80 5.72 5.18 -0.47
N ILE A 81 6.02 6.01 -1.46
CA ILE A 81 7.40 6.30 -1.87
C ILE A 81 8.15 6.96 -0.71
N GLN A 82 7.54 7.98 -0.11
CA GLN A 82 8.14 8.68 1.02
C GLN A 82 8.31 7.76 2.23
N THR A 83 7.28 6.98 2.60
CA THR A 83 7.35 6.04 3.72
C THR A 83 8.47 5.00 3.55
N LEU A 84 8.68 4.49 2.34
CA LEU A 84 9.78 3.55 2.09
C LEU A 84 11.14 4.24 2.17
N LYS A 85 11.27 5.47 1.67
CA LYS A 85 12.51 6.26 1.82
C LYS A 85 12.84 6.51 3.28
N ASP A 86 11.85 6.90 4.09
CA ASP A 86 12.00 7.13 5.53
C ASP A 86 12.38 5.84 6.28
N ALA A 87 11.95 4.68 5.76
CA ALA A 87 12.36 3.37 6.26
C ALA A 87 13.76 2.92 5.81
N GLY A 88 14.51 3.75 5.08
CA GLY A 88 15.87 3.48 4.61
C GLY A 88 15.97 2.84 3.23
N ILE A 89 14.84 2.70 2.51
CA ILE A 89 14.82 2.08 1.18
C ILE A 89 15.12 3.13 0.11
N ASN A 90 16.18 2.91 -0.65
CA ASN A 90 16.53 3.76 -1.78
C ASN A 90 15.63 3.48 -3.00
N VAL A 91 14.56 4.26 -3.15
CA VAL A 91 13.67 4.24 -4.31
C VAL A 91 14.22 5.17 -5.39
N VAL A 92 14.73 4.59 -6.48
CA VAL A 92 15.36 5.34 -7.59
C VAL A 92 14.38 5.69 -8.71
N GLU A 93 13.26 4.97 -8.80
CA GLU A 93 12.27 5.17 -9.84
C GLU A 93 10.90 4.70 -9.34
N ARG A 94 9.83 5.41 -9.71
CA ARG A 94 8.45 4.94 -9.53
C ARG A 94 7.99 4.35 -10.85
N ILE A 95 7.48 3.13 -10.82
CA ILE A 95 6.76 2.52 -11.94
C ILE A 95 5.26 2.48 -11.57
N PRO A 96 4.35 3.03 -12.39
CA PRO A 96 2.91 2.91 -12.16
C PRO A 96 2.48 1.44 -12.08
N LEU A 97 1.59 1.14 -11.14
CA LEU A 97 0.99 -0.19 -11.03
C LEU A 97 -0.34 -0.21 -11.78
N HIS A 98 -0.36 -0.80 -12.96
CA HIS A 98 -1.61 -1.03 -13.69
C HIS A 98 -2.35 -2.21 -13.04
N VAL A 99 -3.43 -1.89 -12.31
CA VAL A 99 -4.44 -2.85 -11.85
C VAL A 99 -5.65 -2.65 -12.74
N GLY A 100 -6.18 -3.74 -13.32
CA GLY A 100 -7.35 -3.64 -14.18
C GLY A 100 -8.53 -2.99 -13.45
N GLU A 101 -9.19 -2.05 -14.11
CA GLU A 101 -10.45 -1.48 -13.64
C GLU A 101 -11.58 -2.48 -13.88
N ASN A 102 -12.44 -2.65 -12.88
CA ASN A 102 -13.70 -3.36 -13.03
C ASN A 102 -14.80 -2.61 -12.26
N LEU A 103 -16.06 -2.81 -12.64
CA LEU A 103 -17.21 -2.08 -12.08
C LEU A 103 -17.27 -2.13 -10.54
N GLU A 104 -16.72 -3.18 -9.92
CA GLU A 104 -16.69 -3.34 -8.46
C GLU A 104 -15.58 -2.53 -7.78
N ASN A 105 -14.48 -2.19 -8.48
CA ASN A 105 -13.34 -1.47 -7.90
C ASN A 105 -13.30 0.03 -8.24
N GLU A 106 -14.17 0.51 -9.14
CA GLU A 106 -14.19 1.90 -9.62
C GLU A 106 -14.38 2.92 -8.49
N ARG A 107 -15.44 2.81 -7.67
CA ARG A 107 -15.66 3.69 -6.49
C ARG A 107 -14.52 3.62 -5.48
N TYR A 108 -13.90 2.44 -5.32
CA TYR A 108 -12.79 2.24 -4.39
C TYR A 108 -11.49 2.89 -4.89
N LEU A 109 -11.20 2.78 -6.19
CA LEU A 109 -10.08 3.45 -6.84
C LEU A 109 -10.26 4.96 -6.84
N GLN A 110 -11.48 5.44 -7.08
CA GLN A 110 -11.79 6.87 -7.06
C GLN A 110 -11.66 7.49 -5.67
N THR A 111 -12.17 6.82 -4.63
CA THR A 111 -11.96 7.26 -3.23
C THR A 111 -10.46 7.34 -2.89
N LYS A 112 -9.65 6.42 -3.40
CA LYS A 112 -8.19 6.43 -3.23
C LYS A 112 -7.51 7.57 -3.98
N ALA A 113 -7.96 7.89 -5.18
CA ALA A 113 -7.45 9.03 -5.94
C ALA A 113 -7.79 10.34 -5.21
N ASP A 114 -9.07 10.54 -4.88
CA ASP A 114 -9.60 11.80 -4.37
C ASP A 114 -9.16 12.10 -2.93
N LYS A 115 -9.16 11.09 -2.04
CA LYS A 115 -8.89 11.30 -0.60
C LYS A 115 -7.49 10.89 -0.16
N LEU A 116 -6.80 10.01 -0.89
CA LEU A 116 -5.47 9.48 -0.51
C LEU A 116 -4.38 9.85 -1.53
N GLY A 117 -4.67 10.74 -2.47
CA GLY A 117 -3.69 11.28 -3.42
C GLY A 117 -3.08 10.22 -4.35
N HIS A 118 -3.77 9.11 -4.60
CA HIS A 118 -3.26 8.09 -5.51
C HIS A 118 -3.13 8.64 -6.95
N LEU A 119 -1.97 8.41 -7.56
CA LEU A 119 -1.69 8.79 -8.94
C LEU A 119 -2.30 7.74 -9.88
N MET A 120 -3.29 8.14 -10.68
CA MET A 120 -3.89 7.26 -11.67
C MET A 120 -2.86 6.91 -12.74
N PRO A 121 -2.78 5.64 -13.18
CA PRO A 121 -1.98 5.29 -14.33
C PRO A 121 -2.55 5.96 -15.59
N GLU A 122 -1.68 6.55 -16.41
CA GLU A 122 -1.99 6.91 -17.81
C GLU A 122 -2.08 5.64 -18.68
#